data_AF-A0A1J3F3U4-F1
#
_entry.id   AF-A0A1J3F3U4-F1
#
_cell.length_a   1.000
_cell.length_b   1.000
_cell.length_c   1.000
_cell.angle_alpha   90.00
_cell.angle_beta   90.00
_cell.angle_gamma   90.00
#
_symmetry.space_group_name_H-M   'P 1'
#
loop_
_entity.id
_entity.type
_entity.pdbx_description
1 polymer ?
#
loop_
_entity_poly.entity_id
_entity_poly.type
_entity_poly.pdbx_seq_one_letter_code
_entity_poly.pdbx_strand_id
1 'polypeptide(L)'
;FKRMPNLRFLRVYKSEYDGNDVLHIPEEMEFPCRHLRLLQWKAYPNKFLPPAFHPEYLVKLDMSRSKLKYLWKGTQPLTNLKEMYLGRSFHLKELPDLTNATNLEK
;
A
#
# COMPACT_ATOMS: atom_id res chain seq x y z
N PHE A 1 -0.39 -12.38 6.15
CA PHE A 1 -0.49 -11.53 7.36
C PHE A 1 -1.54 -11.98 8.40
N LYS A 2 -2.30 -13.06 8.17
CA LYS A 2 -3.37 -13.54 9.08
C LYS A 2 -3.00 -13.77 10.55
N ARG A 3 -1.75 -14.14 10.83
CA ARG A 3 -1.27 -14.38 12.21
C ARG A 3 -0.63 -13.15 12.88
N MET A 4 -0.75 -11.96 12.28
CA MET A 4 -0.20 -10.71 12.81
C MET A 4 -1.30 -9.64 12.99
N PRO A 5 -2.29 -9.87 13.87
CA PRO A 5 -3.44 -8.97 14.02
C PRO A 5 -3.05 -7.58 14.57
N ASN A 6 -1.95 -7.50 15.32
CA ASN A 6 -1.45 -6.27 15.92
C ASN A 6 -0.39 -5.55 15.08
N LEU A 7 -0.20 -5.94 13.81
CA LEU A 7 0.79 -5.32 12.93
C LEU A 7 0.41 -3.85 12.67
N ARG A 8 1.27 -2.94 13.12
CA ARG A 8 1.12 -1.49 12.92
C ARG A 8 2.08 -0.93 11.87
N PHE A 9 3.20 -1.59 11.65
CA PHE A 9 4.23 -1.14 10.72
C PHE A 9 4.64 -2.31 9.85
N LEU A 10 4.43 -2.17 8.55
CA LEU A 10 4.90 -3.13 7.56
C LEU A 10 5.87 -2.43 6.62
N ARG A 11 7.09 -2.93 6.58
CA ARG A 11 8.12 -2.50 5.66
C ARG A 11 8.63 -3.72 4.90
N VAL A 12 8.43 -3.72 3.60
CA VAL A 12 8.95 -4.76 2.70
C VAL A 12 9.91 -4.08 1.76
N TYR A 13 11.18 -4.48 1.89
CA TYR A 13 12.27 -4.01 1.07
C TYR A 13 12.62 -5.09 0.06
N LYS A 14 12.84 -4.66 -1.18
CA LYS A 14 13.55 -5.46 -2.18
C LYS A 14 14.97 -4.91 -2.27
N SER A 15 15.97 -5.75 -2.07
CA SER A 15 17.38 -5.44 -2.28
C SER A 15 17.67 -5.33 -3.77
N GLU A 16 18.67 -4.51 -4.13
CA GLU A 16 19.15 -4.41 -5.52
C GLU A 16 19.76 -5.73 -6.01
N TYR A 17 20.15 -6.61 -5.09
CA TYR A 17 20.70 -7.93 -5.36
C TYR A 17 19.65 -9.05 -5.48
N ASP A 18 18.37 -8.77 -5.22
CA ASP A 18 17.29 -9.78 -5.28
C ASP A 18 16.98 -10.23 -6.73
N GLY A 19 17.76 -9.78 -7.72
CA GLY A 19 17.61 -10.17 -9.12
C GLY A 19 16.16 -10.08 -9.63
N ASN A 20 15.77 -11.05 -10.45
CA ASN A 20 14.41 -11.21 -10.93
C ASN A 20 13.47 -11.89 -9.92
N ASP A 21 13.87 -12.07 -8.65
CA ASP A 21 12.99 -12.67 -7.66
C ASP A 21 11.77 -11.79 -7.48
N VAL A 22 10.66 -12.27 -8.03
CA VAL A 22 9.35 -11.68 -7.85
C VAL A 22 8.83 -12.28 -6.55
N LEU A 23 8.69 -11.45 -5.52
CA LEU A 23 7.86 -11.80 -4.37
C LEU A 23 6.48 -12.17 -4.91
N HIS A 24 6.17 -13.47 -4.94
CA HIS A 24 4.85 -13.93 -5.35
C HIS A 24 3.89 -13.70 -4.19
N ILE A 25 3.07 -12.67 -4.32
CA ILE A 25 1.99 -12.39 -3.38
C ILE A 25 0.72 -13.01 -3.97
N PRO A 26 0.11 -14.01 -3.31
CA PRO A 26 -1.16 -14.56 -3.77
C PRO A 26 -2.20 -13.45 -3.97
N GLU A 27 -2.95 -13.49 -5.06
CA GLU A 27 -4.01 -12.50 -5.31
C GLU A 27 -5.05 -12.48 -4.17
N GLU A 28 -5.28 -13.63 -3.54
CA GLU A 28 -6.18 -13.81 -2.39
C GLU A 28 -5.54 -13.48 -1.04
N MET A 29 -4.34 -12.88 -1.01
CA MET A 29 -3.69 -12.56 0.25
C MET A 29 -4.48 -11.50 1.02
N GLU A 30 -5.13 -11.88 2.11
CA GLU A 30 -5.76 -10.91 2.99
C GLU A 30 -4.74 -10.08 3.80
N PHE A 31 -5.06 -8.80 3.97
CA PHE A 31 -4.44 -7.87 4.91
C PHE A 31 -5.36 -7.69 6.13
N PRO A 32 -5.40 -8.63 7.09
CA PRO A 32 -6.27 -8.49 8.28
C PRO A 32 -5.76 -7.47 9.30
N CYS A 33 -4.66 -6.78 8.99
CA CYS A 33 -4.05 -5.77 9.85
C CYS A 33 -4.85 -4.46 9.78
N ARG A 34 -5.99 -4.41 10.48
CA ARG A 34 -6.90 -3.25 10.48
C ARG A 34 -6.28 -1.97 11.05
N HIS A 35 -5.26 -2.09 11.88
CA HIS A 35 -4.61 -0.95 12.57
C HIS A 35 -3.24 -0.61 11.98
N LEU A 36 -3.03 -0.90 10.69
CA LEU A 36 -1.77 -0.60 10.03
C LEU A 36 -1.60 0.93 9.93
N ARG A 37 -0.51 1.44 10.52
CA ARG A 37 -0.17 2.87 10.53
C ARG A 37 0.87 3.24 9.49
N LEU A 38 1.73 2.29 9.10
CA LEU A 38 2.74 2.50 8.07
C LEU A 38 2.77 1.29 7.15
N LEU A 39 2.61 1.55 5.86
CA LEU A 39 2.86 0.59 4.80
C LEU A 39 3.95 1.15 3.89
N GLN A 40 5.12 0.53 3.92
CA GLN A 40 6.18 0.78 2.95
C GLN A 40 6.45 -0.52 2.20
N TRP A 41 6.03 -0.59 0.94
CA TRP A 41 6.24 -1.74 0.09
C TRP A 41 6.72 -1.29 -1.28
N LYS A 42 8.04 -1.10 -1.37
CA LYS A 42 8.68 -0.71 -2.63
C LYS A 42 8.63 -1.87 -3.60
N ALA A 43 8.46 -1.57 -4.88
CA ALA A 43 8.38 -2.56 -5.95
C ALA A 43 7.27 -3.62 -5.73
N TYR A 44 6.12 -3.19 -5.20
CA TYR A 44 4.98 -4.10 -4.99
C TYR A 44 4.59 -4.80 -6.31
N PRO A 45 4.51 -6.15 -6.31
CA PRO A 45 4.51 -6.96 -7.52
C PRO A 45 3.13 -7.06 -8.19
N ASN A 46 2.05 -6.91 -7.43
CA ASN A 46 0.69 -7.12 -7.94
C ASN A 46 0.11 -5.82 -8.53
N LYS A 47 -0.87 -5.99 -9.42
CA LYS A 47 -1.56 -4.88 -10.09
C LYS A 47 -2.54 -4.16 -9.18
N PHE A 48 -2.95 -4.79 -8.08
CA PHE A 48 -3.94 -4.28 -7.14
C PHE A 48 -3.51 -4.61 -5.71
N LEU A 49 -3.89 -3.77 -4.75
CA LEU A 49 -3.86 -4.14 -3.34
C LEU A 49 -4.97 -5.17 -3.06
N PRO A 50 -4.81 -6.01 -2.03
CA PRO A 50 -5.86 -6.95 -1.68
C PRO A 50 -7.17 -6.24 -1.29
N PRO A 51 -8.34 -6.80 -1.62
CA PRO A 51 -9.63 -6.18 -1.32
C PRO A 51 -9.86 -5.85 0.16
N ALA A 52 -9.24 -6.61 1.06
CA ALA A 52 -9.36 -6.44 2.51
C ALA A 52 -8.40 -5.37 3.08
N PHE A 53 -7.81 -4.50 2.26
CA PHE A 53 -6.95 -3.43 2.74
C PHE A 53 -7.78 -2.28 3.33
N HIS A 54 -7.55 -1.97 4.61
CA HIS A 54 -8.27 -0.91 5.33
C HIS A 54 -7.30 0.21 5.72
N PRO A 55 -7.36 1.39 5.06
CA PRO A 55 -6.41 2.47 5.29
C PRO A 55 -6.80 3.43 6.43
N GLU A 56 -7.86 3.15 7.18
CA GLU A 56 -8.43 4.04 8.21
C GLU A 56 -7.39 4.60 9.20
N TYR A 57 -6.44 3.77 9.63
CA TYR A 57 -5.39 4.13 10.59
C TYR A 57 -4.05 4.45 9.93
N LEU A 58 -3.99 4.44 8.60
CA LEU A 58 -2.76 4.58 7.85
C LEU A 58 -2.28 6.03 7.92
N VAL A 59 -1.06 6.21 8.41
CA VAL A 59 -0.37 7.51 8.50
C VAL A 59 0.56 7.72 7.33
N LYS A 60 1.25 6.65 6.90
CA LYS A 60 2.22 6.71 5.79
C LYS A 60 2.03 5.55 4.83
N LEU A 61 1.95 5.87 3.55
CA LEU A 61 1.94 4.93 2.43
C LEU A 61 3.12 5.20 1.49
N ASP A 62 4.01 4.22 1.30
CA ASP A 62 5.04 4.24 0.27
C ASP A 62 4.92 2.97 -0.58
N MET A 63 4.38 3.13 -1.78
CA MET A 63 4.24 2.07 -2.79
C MET A 63 5.05 2.43 -4.05
N SER A 64 6.17 3.12 -3.86
CA SER A 64 7.02 3.54 -4.97
C SER A 64 7.55 2.36 -5.79
N ARG A 65 7.76 2.60 -7.08
CA ARG A 65 8.24 1.61 -8.06
C ARG A 65 7.32 0.38 -8.23
N SER A 66 6.06 0.50 -7.84
CA SER A 66 5.13 -0.65 -7.87
C SER A 66 4.57 -0.93 -9.26
N LYS A 67 4.08 -2.16 -9.46
CA LYS A 67 3.30 -2.58 -10.64
C LYS A 67 1.81 -2.29 -10.49
N LEU A 68 1.42 -1.52 -9.47
CA LEU A 68 0.03 -1.16 -9.21
C LEU A 68 -0.55 -0.40 -10.40
N LYS A 69 -1.76 -0.79 -10.80
CA LYS A 69 -2.59 -0.03 -11.74
C LYS A 69 -3.55 0.89 -11.01
N TYR A 70 -4.05 0.43 -9.87
CA TYR A 70 -4.97 1.14 -8.98
C TYR A 70 -4.67 0.72 -7.53
N LEU A 71 -4.90 1.62 -6.58
CA LEU A 71 -4.70 1.33 -5.16
C LEU A 71 -5.93 0.65 -4.56
N TRP A 72 -7.09 1.30 -4.67
CA TRP A 72 -8.39 0.81 -4.19
C TRP A 72 -9.50 1.48 -4.99
N LYS A 73 -10.73 0.95 -4.90
CA LYS A 73 -11.93 1.53 -5.52
C LYS A 73 -12.75 2.30 -4.49
N GLY A 74 -13.41 3.35 -4.96
CA GLY A 74 -14.27 4.21 -4.14
C GLY A 74 -13.50 5.07 -3.15
N THR A 75 -14.25 5.87 -2.41
CA THR A 75 -13.72 6.75 -1.38
C THR A 75 -13.35 5.93 -0.13
N GLN A 76 -12.15 6.15 0.40
CA GLN A 76 -11.65 5.49 1.61
C GLN A 76 -11.57 6.46 2.78
N PRO A 77 -11.66 5.99 4.04
CA PRO A 77 -11.38 6.82 5.20
C PRO A 77 -9.86 7.04 5.31
N LEU A 78 -9.39 8.19 4.84
CA LEU A 78 -7.95 8.54 4.79
C LEU A 78 -7.58 9.65 5.78
N THR A 79 -8.42 9.90 6.79
CA THR A 79 -8.26 11.03 7.71
C THR A 79 -6.91 11.02 8.44
N ASN A 80 -6.32 9.86 8.70
CA ASN A 80 -5.03 9.75 9.37
C ASN A 80 -3.81 9.86 8.44
N LEU A 81 -4.03 9.82 7.12
CA LEU A 81 -2.95 9.77 6.14
C LEU A 81 -2.24 11.13 6.06
N LYS A 82 -0.94 11.11 6.30
CA LYS A 82 -0.05 12.27 6.25
C LYS A 82 0.91 12.26 5.08
N GLU A 83 1.39 11.07 4.72
CA GLU A 83 2.40 10.91 3.66
C GLU A 83 1.97 9.83 2.66
N MET A 84 2.02 10.15 1.37
CA MET A 84 1.78 9.21 0.28
C MET A 84 2.87 9.32 -0.80
N TYR A 85 3.58 8.22 -1.04
CA TYR A 85 4.63 8.13 -2.06
C TYR A 85 4.29 7.04 -3.08
N LEU A 86 4.01 7.46 -4.32
CA LEU A 86 3.73 6.58 -5.46
C LEU A 86 4.76 6.73 -6.60
N GLY A 87 5.86 7.43 -6.34
CA GLY A 87 6.87 7.76 -7.35
C GLY A 87 7.43 6.55 -8.10
N ARG A 88 7.72 6.74 -9.40
CA ARG A 88 8.24 5.70 -10.31
C ARG A 88 7.31 4.48 -10.48
N SER A 89 6.02 4.59 -10.15
CA SER A 89 5.03 3.54 -10.40
C SER A 89 4.42 3.73 -11.79
N PHE A 90 5.17 3.36 -12.83
CA PHE A 90 4.84 3.65 -14.23
C PHE A 90 3.57 2.96 -14.77
N HIS A 91 3.04 1.98 -14.04
CA HIS A 91 1.81 1.27 -14.40
C HIS A 91 0.55 1.87 -13.78
N LEU A 92 0.69 2.86 -12.88
CA LEU A 92 -0.42 3.49 -12.18
C LEU A 92 -1.26 4.28 -13.17
N LYS A 93 -2.53 3.89 -13.33
CA LYS A 93 -3.44 4.48 -14.31
C LYS A 93 -4.18 5.70 -13.77
N GLU A 94 -4.46 5.67 -12.47
CA GLU A 94 -5.27 6.67 -11.79
C GLU A 94 -4.83 6.76 -10.34
N LEU A 95 -4.93 7.96 -9.77
CA LEU A 95 -4.74 8.17 -8.33
C LEU A 95 -6.02 7.77 -7.57
N PRO A 96 -5.91 7.30 -6.31
CA PRO A 96 -7.09 7.09 -5.49
C PRO A 96 -7.82 8.41 -5.24
N ASP A 97 -9.11 8.34 -4.93
CA ASP A 97 -9.84 9.48 -4.36
C ASP A 97 -9.23 9.86 -3.00
N LEU A 98 -8.68 11.08 -2.94
CA LEU A 98 -8.02 11.65 -1.77
C LEU A 98 -8.91 12.66 -1.02
N THR A 99 -10.20 12.76 -1.34
CA THR A 99 -11.12 13.74 -0.73
C THR A 99 -11.12 13.67 0.81
N ASN A 100 -11.02 12.46 1.38
CA ASN A 100 -10.97 12.25 2.83
C ASN A 100 -9.57 12.34 3.46
N ALA A 101 -8.51 12.57 2.67
CA ALA A 101 -7.13 12.66 3.13
C ALA A 101 -6.81 14.08 3.65
N THR A 102 -7.58 14.56 4.62
CA THR A 102 -7.54 15.95 5.09
C THR A 102 -6.24 16.34 5.79
N ASN A 103 -5.46 15.36 6.27
CA ASN A 103 -4.18 15.56 6.94
C ASN A 103 -2.96 15.29 6.04
N LEU A 104 -3.18 15.06 4.73
CA LEU A 104 -2.12 14.78 3.78
C LEU A 104 -1.24 16.02 3.59
N GLU A 105 0.06 15.88 3.82
CA GLU A 105 1.04 16.94 3.63
C GLU A 105 1.20 17.25 2.13
N LYS A 106 1.33 18.54 1.80
CA LYS A 106 1.47 19.04 0.42
C LYS A 106 2.92 19.07 -0.03
#